data_AF-A0A847RV82-F1
#
_entry.id   AF-A0A847RV82-F1
#
_cell.length_a   1.000
_cell.length_b   1.000
_cell.length_c   1.000
_cell.angle_alpha   90.00
_cell.angle_beta   90.00
_cell.angle_gamma   90.00
#
_symmetry.space_group_name_H-M   'P 1'
#
loop_
_entity.id
_entity.type
_entity.pdbx_description
1 polymer ?
#
loop_
_entity_poly.entity_id
_entity_poly.type
_entity_poly.pdbx_seq_one_letter_code
_entity_poly.pdbx_strand_id
1 'polypeptide(L)'
;MKNKIIYITMLAVGVVIFYACRKNDNPKLPDGVSNRQVPQLTQDKSKAVLIQSDNLPDFSTAFNVALYFPTGVQPKATDVVVAMNGKYNNVKVLQGGIGSLPTTVTMTGTQLMQLFGLGANSLKAGDYFEVTTNFTMNDGTQIHGFGDTITLSDGTKRYLRPYGSDVLNSAGLIRILTYTKVCPLTVKTYLGSMTVDDPGVTESTYPVTVSVNQDSTIFTFTGWAGLAGVPVTATFDKASYRFTMAKQKIADLFQGYHNLTVSGNGQINPCDTTIVLNVTTEVDEGSFGSNVTTLSKP
;
A
#
# COMPACT_ATOMS: atom_id res chain seq x y z
N MET A 1 64.45 18.19 29.44
CA MET A 1 63.95 18.90 28.24
C MET A 1 63.34 17.98 27.18
N LYS A 2 63.90 16.78 26.92
CA LYS A 2 63.34 15.79 25.96
C LYS A 2 61.85 15.46 26.14
N ASN A 3 61.37 15.26 27.37
CA ASN A 3 59.98 14.83 27.59
C ASN A 3 58.95 15.94 27.31
N LYS A 4 59.30 17.22 27.49
CA LYS A 4 58.38 18.36 27.23
C LYS A 4 58.16 18.58 25.73
N ILE A 5 59.16 18.25 24.90
CA ILE A 5 59.05 18.35 23.44
C ILE A 5 58.06 17.31 22.91
N ILE A 6 58.09 16.08 23.41
CA ILE A 6 57.18 15.00 23.00
C ILE A 6 55.70 15.37 23.25
N TYR A 7 55.38 15.94 24.42
CA TYR A 7 54.01 16.35 24.73
C TYR A 7 53.53 17.52 23.85
N ILE A 8 54.41 18.47 23.52
CA ILE A 8 54.07 19.58 22.62
C ILE A 8 53.86 19.06 21.19
N THR A 9 54.66 18.09 20.73
CA THR A 9 54.48 17.49 19.40
C THR A 9 53.20 16.65 19.33
N MET A 10 52.86 15.88 20.38
CA MET A 10 51.59 15.13 20.42
C MET A 10 50.37 16.05 20.45
N LEU A 11 50.44 17.17 21.19
CA LEU A 11 49.36 18.16 21.23
C LEU A 11 49.21 18.88 19.87
N ALA A 12 50.33 19.23 19.22
CA ALA A 12 50.32 19.87 17.91
C ALA A 12 49.80 18.92 16.81
N VAL A 13 50.19 17.64 16.81
CA VAL A 13 49.68 16.64 15.86
C VAL A 13 48.18 16.37 16.10
N GLY A 14 47.74 16.30 17.37
CA GLY A 14 46.32 16.17 17.70
C GLY A 14 45.46 17.32 17.16
N VAL A 15 45.90 18.57 17.35
CA VAL A 15 45.16 19.76 16.87
C VAL A 15 45.10 19.82 15.33
N VAL A 16 46.14 19.37 14.62
CA VAL A 16 46.15 19.34 13.15
C VAL A 16 45.22 18.25 12.61
N ILE A 17 45.09 17.10 13.27
CA ILE A 17 44.19 16.02 12.84
C ILE A 17 42.71 16.44 13.00
N PHE A 18 42.35 17.21 14.03
CA PHE A 18 40.98 17.72 14.20
C PHE A 18 40.63 18.91 13.26
N TYR A 19 41.63 19.66 12.76
CA TYR A 19 41.43 20.74 11.78
C TYR A 19 41.46 20.29 10.31
N ALA A 20 41.87 19.04 10.05
CA ALA A 20 41.91 18.44 8.71
C ALA A 20 40.58 17.79 8.28
N CYS A 21 39.58 17.76 9.15
CA CYS A 21 38.19 17.50 8.78
C CYS A 21 37.43 18.82 8.66
N ARG A 22 37.76 19.66 7.68
CA ARG A 22 36.90 20.81 7.41
C ARG A 22 35.61 20.29 6.80
N LYS A 23 34.48 20.90 7.15
CA LYS A 23 33.17 20.61 6.55
C LYS A 23 33.19 20.65 5.00
N ASN A 24 34.17 21.34 4.42
CA ASN A 24 34.40 21.48 2.98
C ASN A 24 35.27 20.36 2.35
N ASP A 25 35.88 19.48 3.15
CA ASP A 25 36.68 18.33 2.70
C ASP A 25 35.82 17.07 2.51
N ASN A 26 34.51 17.16 2.80
CA ASN A 26 33.55 16.15 2.36
C ASN A 26 33.43 16.29 0.84
N PRO A 27 33.72 15.24 0.03
CA PRO A 27 33.57 15.32 -1.41
C PRO A 27 32.17 15.85 -1.70
N LYS A 28 32.10 16.99 -2.40
CA LYS A 28 30.86 17.48 -2.98
C LYS A 28 30.25 16.29 -3.69
N LEU A 29 28.99 15.97 -3.36
CA LEU A 29 28.29 14.86 -3.99
C LEU A 29 28.50 14.97 -5.51
N PRO A 30 28.70 13.84 -6.22
CA PRO A 30 28.92 13.86 -7.67
C PRO A 30 27.90 14.77 -8.36
N ASP A 31 28.36 15.50 -9.38
CA ASP A 31 27.49 16.39 -10.15
C ASP A 31 26.23 15.64 -10.61
N GLY A 32 25.06 16.25 -10.38
CA GLY A 32 23.75 15.66 -10.65
C GLY A 32 23.05 15.04 -9.44
N VAL A 33 23.76 14.78 -8.34
CA VAL A 33 23.13 14.40 -7.07
C VAL A 33 22.53 15.64 -6.43
N SER A 34 21.21 15.63 -6.27
CA SER A 34 20.44 16.74 -5.72
C SER A 34 19.41 16.23 -4.72
N ASN A 35 19.14 17.02 -3.69
CA ASN A 35 18.02 16.77 -2.81
C ASN A 35 16.74 16.96 -3.61
N ARG A 36 15.97 15.88 -3.79
CA ARG A 36 14.70 15.89 -4.51
C ARG A 36 13.55 15.65 -3.56
N GLN A 37 12.47 16.39 -3.80
CA GLN A 37 11.22 16.35 -3.07
C GLN A 37 10.51 15.05 -3.42
N VAL A 38 10.04 14.33 -2.41
CA VAL A 38 9.34 13.06 -2.58
C VAL A 38 7.89 13.25 -2.15
N PRO A 39 6.90 12.90 -2.96
CA PRO A 39 5.50 13.02 -2.56
C PRO A 39 5.15 11.98 -1.50
N GLN A 40 4.29 12.38 -0.58
CA GLN A 40 3.58 11.50 0.33
C GLN A 40 2.08 11.66 0.07
N LEU A 41 1.41 10.56 -0.21
CA LEU A 41 -0.02 10.50 -0.41
C LEU A 41 -0.67 9.75 0.74
N THR A 42 -1.79 10.25 1.21
CA THR A 42 -2.58 9.55 2.24
C THR A 42 -4.03 9.53 1.83
N GLN A 43 -4.59 8.34 1.62
CA GLN A 43 -6.00 8.18 1.28
C GLN A 43 -6.88 8.58 2.47
N ASP A 44 -7.97 9.31 2.19
CA ASP A 44 -9.00 9.58 3.19
C ASP A 44 -9.87 8.32 3.39
N LYS A 45 -9.65 7.61 4.49
CA LYS A 45 -10.37 6.38 4.83
C LYS A 45 -11.86 6.59 5.13
N SER A 46 -12.31 7.84 5.30
CA SER A 46 -13.74 8.16 5.42
C SER A 46 -14.45 8.21 4.06
N LYS A 47 -13.70 8.15 2.96
CA LYS A 47 -14.21 8.16 1.58
C LYS A 47 -14.01 6.81 0.90
N ALA A 48 -14.46 6.71 -0.35
CA ALA A 48 -14.30 5.49 -1.14
C ALA A 48 -12.81 5.15 -1.32
N VAL A 49 -12.41 3.98 -0.83
CA VAL A 49 -11.05 3.45 -1.03
C VAL A 49 -10.95 2.49 -2.22
N LEU A 50 -12.11 2.02 -2.69
CA LEU A 50 -12.31 1.21 -3.89
C LEU A 50 -13.43 1.83 -4.74
N ILE A 51 -13.45 1.55 -6.04
CA ILE A 51 -14.57 1.90 -6.91
C ILE A 51 -15.57 0.74 -6.84
N GLN A 52 -16.56 0.85 -5.95
CA GLN A 52 -17.55 -0.21 -5.72
C GLN A 52 -18.80 -0.04 -6.60
N SER A 53 -19.18 1.20 -6.93
CA SER A 53 -20.37 1.47 -7.75
C SER A 53 -20.19 0.96 -9.18
N ASP A 54 -21.27 0.42 -9.76
CA ASP A 54 -21.33 0.08 -11.19
C ASP A 54 -21.49 1.31 -12.07
N ASN A 55 -22.03 2.38 -11.51
CA ASN A 55 -22.16 3.68 -12.13
C ASN A 55 -21.03 4.59 -11.63
N LEU A 56 -20.01 4.75 -12.47
CA LEU A 56 -18.80 5.51 -12.15
C LEU A 56 -19.06 6.93 -11.61
N PRO A 57 -20.02 7.73 -12.11
CA PRO A 57 -20.37 9.03 -11.53
C PRO A 57 -20.60 9.05 -10.02
N ASP A 58 -21.04 7.94 -9.42
CA ASP A 58 -21.28 7.83 -7.97
C ASP A 58 -19.98 7.69 -7.16
N PHE A 59 -18.87 7.40 -7.82
CA PHE A 59 -17.56 7.32 -7.17
C PHE A 59 -17.05 8.71 -6.80
N SER A 60 -16.69 8.86 -5.53
CA SER A 60 -16.03 10.05 -5.00
C SER A 60 -15.07 9.67 -3.88
N THR A 61 -13.85 10.19 -3.97
CA THR A 61 -12.80 9.97 -2.99
C THR A 61 -12.02 11.26 -2.70
N ALA A 62 -11.22 11.22 -1.64
CA ALA A 62 -10.29 12.27 -1.31
C ALA A 62 -8.97 11.67 -0.81
N PHE A 63 -7.90 12.43 -0.95
CA PHE A 63 -6.59 12.07 -0.43
C PHE A 63 -5.78 13.34 -0.13
N ASN A 64 -4.89 13.23 0.84
CA ASN A 64 -3.91 14.25 1.14
C ASN A 64 -2.67 14.07 0.26
N VAL A 65 -2.17 15.19 -0.24
CA VAL A 65 -0.88 15.32 -0.93
C VAL A 65 0.04 16.12 -0.02
N ALA A 66 1.20 15.57 0.30
CA ALA A 66 2.22 16.17 1.14
C ALA A 66 3.63 15.88 0.60
N LEU A 67 4.64 16.42 1.27
CA LEU A 67 6.03 15.97 1.11
C LEU A 67 6.32 14.89 2.15
N TYR A 68 7.00 13.82 1.74
CA TYR A 68 7.49 12.79 2.67
C TYR A 68 8.48 13.35 3.69
N PHE A 69 9.27 14.35 3.28
CA PHE A 69 10.11 15.15 4.17
C PHE A 69 9.48 16.54 4.36
N PRO A 70 8.70 16.78 5.43
CA PRO A 70 7.86 17.98 5.55
C PRO A 70 8.64 19.30 5.62
N THR A 71 9.88 19.25 6.12
CA THR A 71 10.77 20.42 6.23
C THR A 71 11.59 20.68 4.97
N GLY A 72 11.36 19.92 3.89
CA GLY A 72 12.03 20.10 2.61
C GLY A 72 11.60 21.39 1.90
N VAL A 73 12.41 21.82 0.93
CA VAL A 73 12.04 22.95 0.05
C VAL A 73 10.75 22.59 -0.69
N GLN A 74 9.76 23.47 -0.62
CA GLN A 74 8.48 23.29 -1.30
C GLN A 74 8.65 23.41 -2.82
N PRO A 75 7.99 22.56 -3.62
CA PRO A 75 7.87 22.77 -5.07
C PRO A 75 7.21 24.12 -5.36
N LYS A 76 7.56 24.72 -6.50
CA LYS A 76 6.92 25.93 -7.02
C LYS A 76 5.46 25.66 -7.40
N ALA A 77 5.21 24.49 -7.99
CA ALA A 77 3.88 24.00 -8.32
C ALA A 77 3.85 22.48 -8.22
N THR A 78 2.70 21.95 -7.81
CA THR A 78 2.40 20.52 -7.79
C THR A 78 1.18 20.26 -8.66
N ASP A 79 1.28 19.30 -9.56
CA ASP A 79 0.15 18.79 -10.32
C ASP A 79 -0.17 17.38 -9.82
N VAL A 80 -1.42 17.13 -9.44
CA VAL A 80 -1.90 15.77 -9.22
C VAL A 80 -2.26 15.16 -10.56
N VAL A 81 -1.69 13.99 -10.82
CA VAL A 81 -1.83 13.29 -12.08
C VAL A 81 -2.35 11.87 -11.86
N VAL A 82 -3.07 11.37 -12.85
CA VAL A 82 -3.72 10.06 -12.82
C VAL A 82 -3.38 9.27 -14.08
N ALA A 83 -3.16 7.97 -13.92
CA ALA A 83 -3.01 7.01 -15.02
C ALA A 83 -4.03 5.88 -14.83
N MET A 84 -4.47 5.27 -15.94
CA MET A 84 -5.42 4.15 -15.92
C MET A 84 -4.70 2.87 -16.34
N ASN A 85 -4.91 1.78 -15.61
CA ASN A 85 -4.45 0.43 -15.94
C ASN A 85 -2.95 0.36 -16.29
N GLY A 86 -2.10 1.08 -15.54
CA GLY A 86 -0.65 1.08 -15.73
C GLY A 86 -0.15 1.75 -17.03
N LYS A 87 -1.04 2.46 -17.76
CA LYS A 87 -0.69 3.13 -19.02
C LYS A 87 -0.03 4.50 -18.76
N TYR A 88 1.22 4.50 -18.31
CA TYR A 88 1.97 5.72 -17.98
C TYR A 88 2.41 6.56 -19.18
N ASN A 89 2.11 6.12 -20.41
CA ASN A 89 2.20 6.95 -21.61
C ASN A 89 0.94 7.80 -21.86
N ASN A 90 -0.13 7.61 -21.07
CA ASN A 90 -1.39 8.36 -21.15
C ASN A 90 -1.78 8.90 -19.77
N VAL A 91 -0.87 9.67 -19.16
CA VAL A 91 -1.10 10.35 -17.88
C VAL A 91 -1.97 11.59 -18.10
N LYS A 92 -2.92 11.82 -17.21
CA LYS A 92 -3.83 12.98 -17.22
C LYS A 92 -3.64 13.82 -15.97
N VAL A 93 -3.72 15.14 -16.11
CA VAL A 93 -3.71 16.05 -14.95
C VAL A 93 -5.11 16.08 -14.34
N LEU A 94 -5.23 15.62 -13.09
CA LEU A 94 -6.47 15.68 -12.32
C LEU A 94 -6.70 17.07 -11.74
N GLN A 95 -5.64 17.66 -11.17
CA GLN A 95 -5.65 19.00 -10.61
C GLN A 95 -4.25 19.60 -10.74
N GLY A 96 -4.11 20.71 -11.46
CA GLY A 96 -2.83 21.38 -11.65
C GLY A 96 -2.61 22.58 -10.75
N GLY A 97 -1.35 23.03 -10.64
CA GLY A 97 -0.99 24.34 -10.11
C GLY A 97 -1.14 24.50 -8.59
N ILE A 98 -1.04 23.42 -7.82
CA ILE A 98 -1.08 23.48 -6.35
C ILE A 98 0.20 24.16 -5.84
N GLY A 99 0.05 25.33 -5.22
CA GLY A 99 1.17 26.17 -4.78
C GLY A 99 1.69 25.87 -3.36
N SER A 100 0.99 25.05 -2.57
CA SER A 100 1.40 24.72 -1.20
C SER A 100 1.00 23.31 -0.80
N LEU A 101 1.88 22.65 -0.03
CA LEU A 101 1.65 21.33 0.56
C LEU A 101 1.82 21.41 2.08
N PRO A 102 1.06 20.62 2.86
CA PRO A 102 0.10 19.61 2.41
C PRO A 102 -1.23 20.21 1.91
N THR A 103 -1.94 19.49 1.05
CA THR A 103 -3.29 19.83 0.59
C THR A 103 -4.17 18.59 0.41
N THR A 104 -5.49 18.75 0.50
CA THR A 104 -6.44 17.67 0.21
C THR A 104 -7.00 17.85 -1.19
N VAL A 105 -6.95 16.77 -1.97
CA VAL A 105 -7.47 16.71 -3.34
C VAL A 105 -8.62 15.72 -3.40
N THR A 106 -9.69 16.11 -4.08
CA THR A 106 -10.83 15.24 -4.37
C THR A 106 -10.72 14.65 -5.76
N MET A 107 -11.19 13.42 -5.92
CA MET A 107 -11.28 12.74 -7.21
C MET A 107 -12.65 12.12 -7.35
N THR A 108 -13.33 12.44 -8.45
CA THR A 108 -14.68 11.95 -8.75
C THR A 108 -14.71 11.11 -10.01
N GLY A 109 -15.68 10.22 -10.11
CA GLY A 109 -15.88 9.41 -11.30
C GLY A 109 -16.17 10.24 -12.54
N THR A 110 -16.92 11.34 -12.41
CA THR A 110 -17.19 12.27 -13.53
C THR A 110 -15.90 12.88 -14.09
N GLN A 111 -14.96 13.28 -13.24
CA GLN A 111 -13.64 13.76 -13.69
C GLN A 111 -12.88 12.66 -14.43
N LEU A 112 -12.86 11.45 -13.88
CA LEU A 112 -12.17 10.31 -14.53
C LEU A 112 -12.80 9.98 -15.89
N MET A 113 -14.12 10.05 -16.01
CA MET A 113 -14.83 9.88 -17.27
C MET A 113 -14.41 10.90 -18.32
N GLN A 114 -14.34 12.18 -17.94
CA GLN A 114 -13.93 13.25 -18.84
C GLN A 114 -12.46 13.11 -19.25
N LEU A 115 -11.56 12.82 -18.29
CA LEU A 115 -10.13 12.72 -18.54
C LEU A 115 -9.76 11.55 -19.46
N PHE A 116 -10.48 10.42 -19.36
CA PHE A 116 -10.17 9.19 -20.10
C PHE A 116 -11.20 8.82 -21.18
N GLY A 117 -12.23 9.65 -21.39
CA GLY A 117 -13.28 9.38 -22.39
C GLY A 117 -14.12 8.14 -22.07
N LEU A 118 -14.39 7.89 -20.79
CA LEU A 118 -15.09 6.69 -20.32
C LEU A 118 -16.60 6.91 -20.25
N GLY A 119 -17.36 5.86 -20.54
CA GLY A 119 -18.80 5.80 -20.25
C GLY A 119 -19.06 5.44 -18.78
N ALA A 120 -20.24 5.79 -18.27
CA ALA A 120 -20.60 5.62 -16.85
C ALA A 120 -20.43 4.17 -16.33
N ASN A 121 -20.72 3.18 -17.17
CA ASN A 121 -20.66 1.75 -16.82
C ASN A 121 -19.56 1.00 -17.60
N SER A 122 -18.51 1.71 -18.04
CA SER A 122 -17.48 1.14 -18.91
C SER A 122 -16.33 0.43 -18.18
N LEU A 123 -16.19 0.67 -16.87
CA LEU A 123 -15.18 0.01 -16.06
C LEU A 123 -15.56 -1.43 -15.76
N LYS A 124 -14.58 -2.33 -15.88
CA LYS A 124 -14.68 -3.73 -15.49
C LYS A 124 -13.98 -3.95 -14.17
N ALA A 125 -14.38 -5.00 -13.45
CA ALA A 125 -13.64 -5.42 -12.27
C ALA A 125 -12.17 -5.68 -12.61
N GLY A 126 -11.27 -5.15 -11.78
CA GLY A 126 -9.83 -5.19 -12.01
C GLY A 126 -9.28 -3.98 -12.77
N ASP A 127 -10.10 -3.15 -13.43
CA ASP A 127 -9.64 -1.84 -13.90
C ASP A 127 -9.27 -0.96 -12.70
N TYR A 128 -8.28 -0.08 -12.87
CA TYR A 128 -7.81 0.77 -11.79
C TYR A 128 -7.27 2.12 -12.28
N PHE A 129 -7.31 3.09 -11.37
CA PHE A 129 -6.65 4.37 -11.52
C PHE A 129 -5.54 4.50 -10.49
N GLU A 130 -4.37 4.89 -10.95
CA GLU A 130 -3.24 5.24 -10.10
C GLU A 130 -3.11 6.75 -10.05
N VAL A 131 -2.89 7.30 -8.87
CA VAL A 131 -2.75 8.73 -8.62
C VAL A 131 -1.39 9.00 -8.02
N THR A 132 -0.70 10.00 -8.57
CA THR A 132 0.57 10.53 -8.05
C THR A 132 0.68 12.02 -8.34
N THR A 133 1.86 12.60 -8.16
CA THR A 133 2.10 14.02 -8.39
C THR A 133 3.31 14.28 -9.25
N ASN A 134 3.21 15.31 -10.08
CA ASN A 134 4.35 15.95 -10.73
C ASN A 134 4.74 17.19 -9.95
N PHE A 135 6.03 17.37 -9.69
CA PHE A 135 6.56 18.59 -9.07
C PHE A 135 7.25 19.45 -10.11
N THR A 136 6.95 20.75 -10.11
CA THR A 136 7.77 21.78 -10.73
C THR A 136 8.54 22.49 -9.62
N MET A 137 9.86 22.40 -9.67
CA MET A 137 10.76 22.96 -8.67
C MET A 137 11.02 24.46 -8.92
N ASN A 138 11.61 25.14 -7.92
CA ASN A 138 11.90 26.59 -8.01
C ASN A 138 12.92 26.94 -9.12
N ASP A 139 13.79 25.98 -9.48
CA ASP A 139 14.73 26.09 -10.60
C ASP A 139 14.10 25.72 -11.96
N GLY A 140 12.82 25.37 -12.00
CA GLY A 140 12.10 24.92 -13.19
C GLY A 140 12.22 23.43 -13.49
N THR A 141 13.00 22.66 -12.72
CA THR A 141 13.09 21.21 -12.90
C THR A 141 11.72 20.56 -12.69
N GLN A 142 11.36 19.63 -13.57
CA GLN A 142 10.17 18.80 -13.41
C GLN A 142 10.53 17.41 -12.88
N ILE A 143 9.73 16.92 -11.94
CA ILE A 143 9.84 15.55 -11.40
C ILE A 143 8.48 14.88 -11.64
N HIS A 144 8.41 13.95 -12.58
CA HIS A 144 7.15 13.28 -12.91
C HIS A 144 6.90 12.06 -12.03
N GLY A 145 5.77 12.00 -11.32
CA GLY A 145 5.54 10.98 -10.29
C GLY A 145 5.51 9.54 -10.82
N PHE A 146 5.09 9.36 -12.08
CA PHE A 146 5.12 8.08 -12.81
C PHE A 146 6.44 7.81 -13.53
N GLY A 147 7.43 8.71 -13.45
CA GLY A 147 8.66 8.63 -14.20
C GLY A 147 8.51 9.06 -15.66
N ASP A 148 9.59 8.88 -16.41
CA ASP A 148 9.73 9.34 -17.78
C ASP A 148 10.16 8.22 -18.71
N THR A 149 9.79 8.29 -19.98
CA THR A 149 10.41 7.47 -21.02
C THR A 149 11.35 8.35 -21.83
N ILE A 150 12.63 8.07 -21.75
CA ILE A 150 13.67 8.77 -22.52
C ILE A 150 14.10 7.95 -23.73
N THR A 151 14.50 8.62 -24.80
CA THR A 151 15.15 7.98 -25.95
C THR A 151 16.65 8.19 -25.85
N LEU A 152 17.41 7.10 -25.83
CA LEU A 152 18.87 7.10 -25.78
C LEU A 152 19.46 7.46 -27.16
N SER A 153 20.76 7.74 -27.21
CA SER A 153 21.47 8.13 -28.43
C SER A 153 21.44 7.07 -29.54
N ASP A 154 21.22 5.81 -29.18
CA ASP A 154 21.06 4.67 -30.10
C ASP A 154 19.61 4.47 -30.58
N GLY A 155 18.68 5.34 -30.17
CA GLY A 155 17.25 5.24 -30.48
C GLY A 155 16.45 4.35 -29.52
N THR A 156 17.09 3.70 -28.55
CA THR A 156 16.43 2.81 -27.58
C THR A 156 15.60 3.64 -26.59
N LYS A 157 14.35 3.23 -26.34
CA LYS A 157 13.51 3.83 -25.30
C LYS A 157 13.79 3.19 -23.95
N ARG A 158 14.05 3.99 -22.93
CA ARG A 158 14.27 3.54 -21.56
C ARG A 158 13.34 4.26 -20.60
N TYR A 159 12.68 3.47 -19.76
CA TYR A 159 11.94 4.01 -18.63
C TYR A 159 12.92 4.47 -17.54
N LEU A 160 12.77 5.72 -17.11
CA LEU A 160 13.49 6.33 -16.02
C LEU A 160 12.54 6.46 -14.83
N ARG A 161 12.88 5.76 -13.75
CA ARG A 161 12.16 5.91 -12.48
C ARG A 161 12.40 7.32 -11.94
N PRO A 162 11.40 7.94 -11.29
CA PRO A 162 11.54 9.31 -10.83
C PRO A 162 12.45 9.46 -9.59
N TYR A 163 12.73 8.35 -8.90
CA TYR A 163 13.59 8.31 -7.73
C TYR A 163 14.43 7.03 -7.73
N GLY A 164 15.59 7.08 -7.07
CA GLY A 164 16.44 5.91 -6.83
C GLY A 164 15.78 4.87 -5.92
N SER A 165 16.26 3.63 -5.97
CA SER A 165 15.71 2.49 -5.21
C SER A 165 15.61 2.76 -3.71
N ASP A 166 16.61 3.42 -3.12
CA ASP A 166 16.67 3.64 -1.68
C ASP A 166 15.54 4.56 -1.20
N VAL A 167 15.24 5.60 -1.99
CA VAL A 167 14.10 6.48 -1.75
C VAL A 167 12.80 5.70 -1.89
N LEU A 168 12.66 4.88 -2.94
CA LEU A 168 11.46 4.09 -3.19
C LEU A 168 11.16 3.07 -2.08
N ASN A 169 12.19 2.62 -1.36
CA ASN A 169 12.09 1.66 -0.25
C ASN A 169 12.01 2.34 1.13
N SER A 170 11.84 3.66 1.19
CA SER A 170 11.71 4.39 2.46
C SER A 170 10.46 3.94 3.23
N ALA A 171 10.63 3.66 4.52
CA ALA A 171 9.55 3.17 5.37
C ALA A 171 8.37 4.16 5.42
N GLY A 172 7.15 3.65 5.21
CA GLY A 172 5.92 4.45 5.26
C GLY A 172 5.70 5.40 4.07
N LEU A 173 6.62 5.41 3.09
CA LEU A 173 6.43 6.20 1.87
C LEU A 173 5.27 5.63 1.05
N ILE A 174 4.29 6.47 0.77
CA ILE A 174 3.20 6.17 -0.18
C ILE A 174 3.23 7.24 -1.26
N ARG A 175 3.65 6.85 -2.45
CA ARG A 175 3.87 7.75 -3.60
C ARG A 175 2.81 7.64 -4.69
N ILE A 176 2.12 6.50 -4.71
CA ILE A 176 1.05 6.18 -5.66
C ILE A 176 -0.11 5.63 -4.83
N LEU A 177 -1.30 6.17 -5.06
CA LEU A 177 -2.55 5.58 -4.58
C LEU A 177 -3.24 4.86 -5.72
N THR A 178 -3.74 3.66 -5.47
CA THR A 178 -4.46 2.85 -6.47
C THR A 178 -5.93 2.71 -6.07
N TYR A 179 -6.82 3.06 -6.98
CA TYR A 179 -8.27 2.95 -6.84
C TYR A 179 -8.80 1.93 -7.86
N THR A 180 -9.07 0.72 -7.38
CA THR A 180 -9.49 -0.41 -8.22
C THR A 180 -11.01 -0.53 -8.28
N LYS A 181 -11.54 -0.79 -9.47
CA LYS A 181 -12.93 -1.22 -9.69
C LYS A 181 -13.08 -2.65 -9.21
N VAL A 182 -14.01 -2.84 -8.29
CA VAL A 182 -14.41 -4.13 -7.74
C VAL A 182 -15.89 -4.38 -8.01
N CYS A 183 -16.30 -5.64 -7.97
CA CYS A 183 -17.72 -5.96 -8.03
C CYS A 183 -18.43 -5.43 -6.77
N PRO A 184 -19.69 -4.97 -6.89
CA PRO A 184 -20.48 -4.59 -5.72
C PRO A 184 -20.61 -5.75 -4.74
N LEU A 185 -20.46 -5.46 -3.44
CA LEU A 185 -20.56 -6.48 -2.41
C LEU A 185 -22.01 -6.66 -1.95
N THR A 186 -22.52 -7.89 -2.08
CA THR A 186 -23.73 -8.33 -1.40
C THR A 186 -23.34 -9.30 -0.29
N VAL A 187 -23.29 -8.83 0.96
CA VAL A 187 -22.85 -9.62 2.12
C VAL A 187 -23.65 -10.92 2.28
N LYS A 188 -24.96 -10.88 2.00
CA LYS A 188 -25.85 -12.05 2.11
C LYS A 188 -25.38 -13.26 1.27
N THR A 189 -24.68 -13.02 0.16
CA THR A 189 -24.11 -14.08 -0.70
C THR A 189 -23.11 -14.97 0.05
N TYR A 190 -22.47 -14.44 1.10
CA TYR A 190 -21.43 -15.13 1.86
C TYR A 190 -21.93 -15.81 3.13
N LEU A 191 -23.22 -15.71 3.46
CA LEU A 191 -23.77 -16.25 4.70
C LEU A 191 -24.22 -17.71 4.53
N GLY A 192 -24.27 -18.45 5.63
CA GLY A 192 -24.65 -19.86 5.67
C GLY A 192 -23.48 -20.80 5.36
N SER A 193 -23.77 -21.98 4.84
CA SER A 193 -22.74 -22.99 4.56
C SER A 193 -21.77 -22.53 3.46
N MET A 194 -20.48 -22.75 3.69
CA MET A 194 -19.37 -22.61 2.74
C MET A 194 -18.39 -23.76 2.93
N THR A 195 -17.62 -24.06 1.90
CA THR A 195 -16.52 -25.04 1.95
C THR A 195 -15.20 -24.27 2.10
N VAL A 196 -14.41 -24.66 3.09
CA VAL A 196 -13.03 -24.21 3.26
C VAL A 196 -12.11 -25.17 2.51
N ASP A 197 -11.15 -24.63 1.78
CA ASP A 197 -9.94 -25.31 1.30
C ASP A 197 -8.75 -24.86 2.14
N ASP A 198 -8.23 -25.76 2.98
CA ASP A 198 -7.16 -25.50 3.93
C ASP A 198 -5.93 -26.37 3.61
N PRO A 199 -5.06 -25.90 2.70
CA PRO A 199 -3.85 -26.63 2.32
C PRO A 199 -2.76 -26.58 3.39
N GLY A 200 -2.96 -25.84 4.49
CA GLY A 200 -1.90 -25.52 5.44
C GLY A 200 -1.97 -26.29 6.76
N VAL A 201 -3.19 -26.50 7.29
CA VAL A 201 -3.36 -27.12 8.62
C VAL A 201 -4.01 -28.48 8.52
N THR A 202 -5.19 -28.59 7.90
CA THR A 202 -5.88 -29.88 7.73
C THR A 202 -5.48 -30.61 6.45
N GLU A 203 -4.85 -29.91 5.51
CA GLU A 203 -4.54 -30.39 4.15
C GLU A 203 -5.77 -30.98 3.45
N SER A 204 -6.95 -30.40 3.73
CA SER A 204 -8.24 -30.94 3.33
C SER A 204 -9.28 -29.86 3.14
N THR A 205 -10.44 -30.24 2.59
CA THR A 205 -11.62 -29.39 2.59
C THR A 205 -12.56 -29.73 3.74
N TYR A 206 -13.25 -28.73 4.29
CA TYR A 206 -14.25 -28.94 5.34
C TYR A 206 -15.35 -27.85 5.33
N PRO A 207 -16.56 -28.16 5.80
CA PRO A 207 -17.64 -27.18 5.83
C PRO A 207 -17.47 -26.19 6.97
N VAL A 208 -17.83 -24.93 6.73
CA VAL A 208 -18.01 -23.90 7.76
C VAL A 208 -19.35 -23.21 7.57
N THR A 209 -19.94 -22.78 8.67
CA THR A 209 -21.11 -21.90 8.64
C THR A 209 -20.67 -20.47 8.89
N VAL A 210 -20.96 -19.59 7.95
CA VAL A 210 -20.64 -18.16 8.01
C VAL A 210 -21.85 -17.38 8.49
N SER A 211 -21.65 -16.54 9.48
CA SER A 211 -22.62 -15.58 9.97
C SER A 211 -21.97 -14.21 10.16
N VAL A 212 -22.79 -13.18 10.32
CA VAL A 212 -22.30 -11.81 10.49
C VAL A 212 -23.14 -11.07 11.53
N ASN A 213 -22.54 -10.16 12.27
CA ASN A 213 -23.27 -9.26 13.16
C ASN A 213 -24.20 -8.29 12.37
N GLN A 214 -25.10 -7.61 13.08
CA GLN A 214 -26.10 -6.71 12.50
C GLN A 214 -25.48 -5.61 11.60
N ASP A 215 -24.31 -5.09 11.97
CA ASP A 215 -23.64 -4.03 11.22
C ASP A 215 -22.80 -4.54 10.03
N SER A 216 -22.73 -5.85 9.82
CA SER A 216 -21.90 -6.47 8.78
C SER A 216 -20.40 -6.16 8.90
N THR A 217 -19.88 -6.09 10.13
CA THR A 217 -18.50 -5.74 10.47
C THR A 217 -17.74 -6.85 11.20
N ILE A 218 -18.43 -7.86 11.72
CA ILE A 218 -17.81 -9.02 12.37
C ILE A 218 -18.39 -10.28 11.74
N PHE A 219 -17.56 -11.03 11.04
CA PHE A 219 -17.89 -12.34 10.50
C PHE A 219 -17.49 -13.41 11.50
N THR A 220 -18.35 -14.41 11.65
CA THR A 220 -18.09 -15.60 12.46
C THR A 220 -18.12 -16.82 11.55
N PHE A 221 -17.03 -17.57 11.53
CA PHE A 221 -16.84 -18.84 10.82
C PHE A 221 -16.91 -19.98 11.84
N THR A 222 -18.02 -20.71 11.86
CA THR A 222 -18.21 -21.84 12.78
C THR A 222 -17.88 -23.15 12.11
N GLY A 223 -17.08 -24.01 12.75
CA GLY A 223 -16.60 -25.27 12.16
C GLY A 223 -15.15 -25.23 11.68
N TRP A 224 -14.37 -24.23 12.11
CA TRP A 224 -13.02 -24.01 11.61
C TRP A 224 -12.07 -25.18 11.89
N ALA A 225 -11.13 -25.47 10.99
CA ALA A 225 -10.22 -26.63 11.05
C ALA A 225 -10.95 -27.98 11.24
N GLY A 226 -12.21 -28.09 10.76
CA GLY A 226 -13.06 -29.26 10.97
C GLY A 226 -13.59 -29.43 12.41
N LEU A 227 -13.36 -28.45 13.30
CA LEU A 227 -13.78 -28.50 14.69
C LEU A 227 -15.24 -28.08 14.84
N ALA A 228 -16.12 -29.05 15.08
CA ALA A 228 -17.55 -28.83 15.20
C ALA A 228 -17.89 -27.77 16.27
N GLY A 229 -18.67 -26.76 15.87
CA GLY A 229 -19.20 -25.73 16.78
C GLY A 229 -18.19 -24.67 17.22
N VAL A 230 -16.91 -24.77 16.86
CA VAL A 230 -15.87 -23.81 17.24
C VAL A 230 -15.96 -22.55 16.35
N PRO A 231 -16.17 -21.36 16.93
CA PRO A 231 -16.23 -20.11 16.17
C PRO A 231 -14.87 -19.46 16.01
N VAL A 232 -14.59 -18.96 14.80
CA VAL A 232 -13.51 -18.03 14.50
C VAL A 232 -14.11 -16.70 14.06
N THR A 233 -13.66 -15.60 14.65
CA THR A 233 -14.16 -14.26 14.32
C THR A 233 -13.15 -13.43 13.53
N ALA A 234 -13.65 -12.64 12.59
CA ALA A 234 -12.87 -11.68 11.81
C ALA A 234 -13.60 -10.33 11.71
N THR A 235 -12.87 -9.24 11.92
CA THR A 235 -13.34 -7.89 11.63
C THR A 235 -13.29 -7.64 10.13
N PHE A 236 -14.37 -7.10 9.56
CA PHE A 236 -14.51 -6.80 8.15
C PHE A 236 -14.60 -5.29 7.90
N ASP A 237 -13.70 -4.77 7.06
CA ASP A 237 -13.76 -3.42 6.54
C ASP A 237 -14.53 -3.41 5.21
N LYS A 238 -15.78 -2.93 5.27
CA LYS A 238 -16.68 -2.80 4.12
C LYS A 238 -16.14 -1.86 3.03
N ALA A 239 -15.29 -0.89 3.37
CA ALA A 239 -14.75 0.05 2.41
C ALA A 239 -13.65 -0.59 1.54
N SER A 240 -12.78 -1.40 2.16
CA SER A 240 -11.65 -2.05 1.48
C SER A 240 -11.88 -3.53 1.13
N TYR A 241 -13.01 -4.10 1.55
CA TYR A 241 -13.33 -5.53 1.47
C TYR A 241 -12.31 -6.44 2.16
N ARG A 242 -11.64 -5.95 3.21
CA ARG A 242 -10.58 -6.69 3.92
C ARG A 242 -11.05 -7.23 5.25
N PHE A 243 -10.52 -8.40 5.60
CA PHE A 243 -10.64 -9.03 6.90
C PHE A 243 -9.38 -8.81 7.75
N THR A 244 -9.59 -8.70 9.05
CA THR A 244 -8.55 -8.81 10.08
C THR A 244 -9.02 -9.79 11.15
N MET A 245 -8.20 -10.80 11.43
CA MET A 245 -8.44 -11.81 12.46
C MET A 245 -7.40 -11.62 13.56
N ALA A 246 -7.85 -11.13 14.71
CA ALA A 246 -7.02 -11.13 15.91
C ALA A 246 -6.71 -12.57 16.34
N LYS A 247 -5.56 -12.77 16.98
CA LYS A 247 -5.16 -14.07 17.50
C LYS A 247 -6.18 -14.57 18.51
N GLN A 248 -6.71 -15.76 18.27
CA GLN A 248 -7.73 -16.40 19.12
C GLN A 248 -7.41 -17.89 19.28
N LYS A 249 -7.55 -18.41 20.50
CA LYS A 249 -7.44 -19.84 20.78
C LYS A 249 -8.75 -20.52 20.40
N ILE A 250 -8.66 -21.61 19.63
CA ILE A 250 -9.82 -22.32 19.06
C ILE A 250 -9.91 -23.77 19.55
N ALA A 251 -8.84 -24.35 20.06
CA ALA A 251 -8.87 -25.66 20.73
C ALA A 251 -7.75 -25.80 21.77
N ASP A 252 -8.00 -26.54 22.84
CA ASP A 252 -6.95 -26.92 23.81
C ASP A 252 -6.06 -28.06 23.28
N LEU A 253 -6.64 -28.94 22.46
CA LEU A 253 -5.94 -30.06 21.82
C LEU A 253 -6.42 -30.21 20.37
N PHE A 254 -5.49 -30.32 19.42
CA PHE A 254 -5.77 -30.53 18.01
C PHE A 254 -4.72 -31.48 17.40
N GLN A 255 -5.15 -32.66 16.96
CA GLN A 255 -4.27 -33.67 16.33
C GLN A 255 -2.98 -33.98 17.12
N GLY A 256 -3.03 -33.91 18.45
CA GLY A 256 -1.88 -34.14 19.34
C GLY A 256 -1.09 -32.88 19.74
N TYR A 257 -1.43 -31.71 19.17
CA TYR A 257 -0.83 -30.41 19.50
C TYR A 257 -1.69 -29.62 20.49
N HIS A 258 -1.05 -28.75 21.28
CA HIS A 258 -1.73 -28.01 22.35
C HIS A 258 -1.99 -26.55 21.99
N ASN A 259 -3.11 -26.02 22.51
CA ASN A 259 -3.50 -24.61 22.40
C ASN A 259 -3.49 -24.07 20.96
N LEU A 260 -4.25 -24.72 20.07
CA LEU A 260 -4.42 -24.28 18.69
C LEU A 260 -4.98 -22.85 18.66
N THR A 261 -4.25 -21.96 18.00
CA THR A 261 -4.62 -20.57 17.78
C THR A 261 -4.60 -20.23 16.31
N VAL A 262 -5.49 -19.31 15.92
CA VAL A 262 -5.55 -18.76 14.56
C VAL A 262 -5.53 -17.24 14.60
N SER A 263 -4.86 -16.65 13.63
CA SER A 263 -4.85 -15.20 13.37
C SER A 263 -4.66 -14.98 11.87
N GLY A 264 -4.87 -13.77 11.38
CA GLY A 264 -4.64 -13.54 9.95
C GLY A 264 -5.30 -12.29 9.41
N ASN A 265 -5.31 -12.23 8.09
CA ASN A 265 -6.00 -11.21 7.33
C ASN A 265 -6.58 -11.85 6.07
N GLY A 266 -7.35 -11.09 5.31
CA GLY A 266 -7.88 -11.60 4.05
C GLY A 266 -8.75 -10.59 3.35
N GLN A 267 -9.52 -11.07 2.40
CA GLN A 267 -10.44 -10.24 1.64
C GLN A 267 -11.62 -11.04 1.10
N ILE A 268 -12.71 -10.33 0.85
CA ILE A 268 -13.81 -10.84 0.02
C ILE A 268 -13.52 -10.49 -1.44
N ASN A 269 -13.76 -11.44 -2.35
CA ASN A 269 -13.82 -11.16 -3.77
C ASN A 269 -15.27 -11.28 -4.28
N PRO A 270 -16.00 -10.16 -4.45
CA PRO A 270 -17.38 -10.22 -4.93
C PRO A 270 -17.56 -10.69 -6.37
N CYS A 271 -16.49 -10.76 -7.15
CA CYS A 271 -16.58 -11.19 -8.55
C CYS A 271 -16.61 -12.71 -8.71
N ASP A 272 -15.95 -13.45 -7.83
CA ASP A 272 -15.92 -14.93 -7.84
C ASP A 272 -16.67 -15.55 -6.66
N THR A 273 -17.28 -14.71 -5.80
CA THR A 273 -18.03 -15.12 -4.60
C THR A 273 -17.21 -15.88 -3.57
N THR A 274 -15.89 -15.63 -3.52
CA THR A 274 -14.98 -16.27 -2.56
C THR A 274 -14.57 -15.34 -1.42
N ILE A 275 -14.18 -15.97 -0.31
CA ILE A 275 -13.41 -15.32 0.75
C ILE A 275 -12.03 -15.94 0.75
N VAL A 276 -10.99 -15.12 0.66
CA VAL A 276 -9.59 -15.59 0.71
C VAL A 276 -8.95 -15.04 1.97
N LEU A 277 -8.51 -15.94 2.85
CA LEU A 277 -7.87 -15.61 4.12
C LEU A 277 -6.43 -16.11 4.10
N ASN A 278 -5.47 -15.27 4.50
CA ASN A 278 -4.14 -15.70 4.85
C ASN A 278 -4.08 -15.90 6.37
N VAL A 279 -4.12 -17.16 6.80
CA VAL A 279 -4.29 -17.57 8.18
C VAL A 279 -2.97 -18.12 8.72
N THR A 280 -2.51 -17.53 9.82
CA THR A 280 -1.41 -18.05 10.62
C THR A 280 -1.98 -18.94 11.71
N THR A 281 -1.51 -20.18 11.73
CA THR A 281 -1.92 -21.17 12.73
C THR A 281 -0.74 -21.55 13.61
N GLU A 282 -0.93 -21.47 14.92
CA GLU A 282 0.11 -21.73 15.93
C GLU A 282 -0.43 -22.64 17.02
N VAL A 283 0.49 -23.40 17.61
CA VAL A 283 0.30 -24.30 18.75
C VAL A 283 1.45 -24.08 19.73
N ASP A 284 1.41 -24.68 20.92
CA ASP A 284 2.52 -24.55 21.87
C ASP A 284 3.83 -25.13 21.32
N GLU A 285 3.74 -26.16 20.48
CA GLU A 285 4.90 -26.83 19.88
C GLU A 285 5.54 -26.05 18.72
N GLY A 286 4.87 -25.02 18.18
CA GLY A 286 5.38 -24.24 17.06
C GLY A 286 4.30 -23.62 16.18
N SER A 287 4.61 -23.46 14.89
CA SER A 287 3.71 -22.84 13.92
C SER A 287 3.64 -23.67 12.64
N PHE A 288 2.43 -23.74 12.07
CA PHE A 288 2.17 -24.29 10.74
C PHE A 288 2.39 -23.26 9.63
N GLY A 289 2.90 -22.07 9.97
CA GLY A 289 3.11 -20.97 9.04
C GLY A 289 1.82 -20.19 8.73
N SER A 290 1.92 -19.35 7.70
CA SER A 290 0.84 -18.51 7.18
C SER A 290 0.40 -19.09 5.84
N ASN A 291 -0.83 -19.60 5.78
CA ASN A 291 -1.35 -20.31 4.62
C ASN A 291 -2.57 -19.60 4.03
N VAL A 292 -2.68 -19.63 2.70
CA VAL A 292 -3.84 -19.09 1.99
C VAL A 292 -4.96 -20.13 2.03
N THR A 293 -6.02 -19.80 2.75
CA THR A 293 -7.24 -20.58 2.90
C THR A 293 -8.36 -19.92 2.09
N THR A 294 -9.03 -20.69 1.24
CA THR A 294 -10.13 -20.18 0.41
C THR A 294 -11.46 -20.72 0.88
N LEU A 295 -12.46 -19.86 0.98
CA LEU A 295 -13.84 -20.25 1.23
C LEU A 295 -14.67 -19.98 -0.01
N SER A 296 -15.38 -21.00 -0.47
CA SER A 296 -16.32 -20.90 -1.59
C SER A 296 -17.67 -21.48 -1.21
N LYS A 297 -18.71 -21.14 -1.97
CA LYS A 297 -19.96 -21.89 -1.88
C LYS A 297 -19.73 -23.35 -2.35
N PRO A 298 -20.41 -24.32 -1.73
CA PRO A 298 -20.37 -25.71 -2.19
C PRO A 298 -20.97 -25.87 -3.60
#